data_AF-A0A564XYX7-F1
#
_entry.id   AF-A0A564XYX7-F1
#
_cell.length_a   1.000
_cell.length_b   1.000
_cell.length_c   1.000
_cell.angle_alpha   90.00
_cell.angle_beta   90.00
_cell.angle_gamma   90.00
#
_symmetry.space_group_name_H-M   'P 1'
#
loop_
_entity.id
_entity.type
_entity.pdbx_description
1 polymer ?
#
loop_
_entity_poly.entity_id
_entity_poly.type
_entity_poly.pdbx_seq_one_letter_code
_entity_poly.pdbx_strand_id
1 'polypeptide(L)'
;MSAASEVVRRNRPGTKKEEWCDWPDEVFDEVDTVLAVQQIIQQTIRKDFHNVEAILTEPQGQDLGVWKYEHLRQFCMELNGLAVLLQDHCTPETCAQMTATEQWIFLCAAHKTPKECPAINYTRHTLDGAACLLNSSKYFPSRVTIRESSLAKLSSVCRRVYRIFSHAYYHHRSLFDQFEVCLPLLL
;
A
#
# COMPACT_ATOMS: atom_id res chain seq x y z
N MET A 1 26.06 -31.33 -14.40
CA MET A 1 25.68 -29.96 -14.01
C MET A 1 24.26 -29.76 -14.51
N SER A 2 23.27 -29.91 -13.62
CA SER A 2 21.86 -29.69 -13.95
C SER A 2 21.68 -28.20 -14.21
N ALA A 3 21.25 -27.82 -15.41
CA ALA A 3 20.80 -26.45 -15.66
C ALA A 3 19.67 -26.16 -14.67
N ALA A 4 19.88 -25.24 -13.74
CA ALA A 4 18.78 -24.74 -12.92
C ALA A 4 17.74 -24.17 -13.88
N SER A 5 16.55 -24.77 -13.89
CA SER A 5 15.44 -24.27 -14.70
C SER A 5 15.15 -22.84 -14.23
N GLU A 6 15.29 -21.87 -15.13
CA GLU A 6 14.98 -20.47 -14.86
C GLU A 6 13.52 -20.36 -14.38
N VAL A 7 13.34 -19.83 -13.16
CA VAL A 7 12.00 -19.68 -12.56
C VAL A 7 11.33 -18.45 -13.18
N VAL A 8 10.34 -18.68 -14.03
CA VAL A 8 9.59 -17.59 -14.67
C VAL A 8 8.52 -17.05 -13.72
N ARG A 9 8.77 -15.90 -13.09
CA ARG A 9 7.84 -15.20 -12.18
C ARG A 9 6.76 -14.41 -12.94
N ARG A 10 5.85 -15.11 -13.62
CA ARG A 10 4.73 -14.49 -14.36
C ARG A 10 3.45 -15.31 -14.23
N ASN A 11 2.35 -14.64 -13.87
CA ASN A 11 1.02 -15.23 -13.90
C ASN A 11 0.60 -15.44 -15.35
N ARG A 12 0.16 -16.66 -15.68
CA ARG A 12 -0.30 -17.00 -17.03
C ARG A 12 -1.74 -16.51 -17.22
N PRO A 13 -2.18 -16.23 -18.46
CA PRO A 13 -3.59 -15.97 -18.71
C PRO A 13 -4.45 -17.13 -18.17
N GLY A 14 -5.45 -16.80 -17.35
CA GLY A 14 -6.32 -17.80 -16.71
C GLY A 14 -5.76 -18.42 -15.42
N THR A 15 -4.61 -17.96 -14.90
CA THR A 15 -4.14 -18.32 -13.55
C THR A 15 -5.24 -18.03 -12.54
N LYS A 16 -5.59 -19.04 -11.75
CA LYS A 16 -6.59 -18.90 -10.70
C LYS A 16 -6.05 -17.99 -9.61
N LYS A 17 -6.97 -17.43 -8.83
CA LYS A 17 -6.61 -16.53 -7.73
C LYS A 17 -5.73 -17.21 -6.69
N GLU A 18 -5.97 -18.50 -6.42
CA GLU A 18 -5.22 -19.29 -5.44
C GLU A 18 -3.79 -19.61 -5.89
N GLU A 19 -3.52 -19.53 -7.21
CA GLU A 19 -2.22 -19.78 -7.84
C GLU A 19 -1.53 -18.46 -8.23
N TRP A 20 -2.13 -17.32 -7.89
CA TRP A 20 -1.63 -16.01 -8.26
C TRP A 20 -0.37 -15.70 -7.47
N CYS A 21 0.71 -15.39 -8.18
CA CYS A 21 2.01 -15.13 -7.58
C CYS A 21 2.61 -16.28 -6.75
N ASP A 22 2.17 -17.52 -6.99
CA ASP A 22 2.66 -18.73 -6.31
C ASP A 22 3.99 -19.22 -6.90
N TRP A 23 5.03 -18.40 -6.75
CA TRP A 23 6.41 -18.74 -7.12
C TRP A 23 7.26 -19.03 -5.89
N PRO A 24 8.32 -19.86 -6.02
CA PRO A 24 9.26 -20.12 -4.93
C PRO A 24 9.83 -18.85 -4.30
N ASP A 25 10.09 -18.89 -2.99
CA ASP A 25 10.74 -17.81 -2.25
C ASP A 25 12.16 -17.57 -2.79
N GLU A 26 12.56 -16.30 -2.87
CA GLU A 26 13.89 -15.84 -3.23
C GLU A 26 14.67 -15.37 -1.99
N VAL A 27 15.98 -15.57 -2.00
CA VAL A 27 16.90 -15.01 -1.01
C VAL A 27 17.22 -13.57 -1.42
N PHE A 28 17.05 -12.60 -0.53
CA PHE A 28 17.20 -11.17 -0.85
C PHE A 28 18.50 -10.81 -1.60
N ASP A 29 19.63 -11.38 -1.17
CA ASP A 29 20.95 -11.11 -1.77
C ASP A 29 21.11 -11.66 -3.19
N GLU A 30 20.27 -12.60 -3.60
CA GLU A 30 20.26 -13.19 -4.95
C GLU A 30 19.36 -12.42 -5.92
N VAL A 31 18.55 -11.47 -5.42
CA VAL A 31 17.59 -10.71 -6.21
C VAL A 31 18.28 -9.51 -6.86
N ASP A 32 18.85 -9.71 -8.05
CA ASP A 32 19.50 -8.64 -8.83
C ASP A 32 18.49 -7.82 -9.65
N THR A 33 17.67 -7.02 -8.97
CA THR A 33 16.74 -6.08 -9.62
C THR A 33 16.44 -4.87 -8.76
N VAL A 34 16.11 -3.75 -9.42
CA VAL A 34 15.64 -2.51 -8.77
C VAL A 34 14.34 -2.68 -7.99
N LEU A 35 13.67 -3.84 -8.11
CA LEU A 35 12.45 -4.21 -7.40
C LEU A 35 12.68 -5.17 -6.23
N ALA A 36 13.93 -5.50 -5.90
CA ALA A 36 14.26 -6.52 -4.89
C ALA A 36 13.53 -6.29 -3.55
N VAL A 37 13.57 -5.06 -3.06
CA VAL A 37 12.90 -4.66 -1.82
C VAL A 37 11.38 -4.86 -1.90
N GLN A 38 10.76 -4.43 -3.01
CA GLN A 38 9.32 -4.61 -3.22
C GLN A 38 8.96 -6.10 -3.26
N GLN A 39 9.76 -6.91 -3.96
CA GLN A 39 9.53 -8.35 -4.10
C GLN A 39 9.63 -9.08 -2.77
N ILE A 40 10.63 -8.76 -1.94
CA ILE A 40 10.75 -9.34 -0.61
C ILE A 40 9.59 -8.93 0.29
N ILE A 41 9.17 -7.66 0.30
CA ILE A 41 8.01 -7.24 1.08
C ILE A 41 6.77 -8.06 0.69
N GLN A 42 6.51 -8.19 -0.62
CA GLN A 42 5.37 -8.95 -1.12
C GLN A 42 5.47 -10.45 -0.80
N GLN A 43 6.69 -11.02 -0.88
CA GLN A 43 6.94 -12.41 -0.52
C GLN A 43 6.66 -12.66 0.96
N THR A 44 7.17 -11.81 1.84
CA THR A 44 6.95 -11.94 3.29
C THR A 44 5.48 -11.79 3.66
N ILE A 45 4.76 -10.85 3.03
CA ILE A 45 3.31 -10.69 3.23
C ILE A 45 2.55 -11.93 2.76
N ARG A 46 2.86 -12.47 1.57
CA ARG A 46 2.21 -13.70 1.07
C ARG A 46 2.49 -14.91 1.95
N LYS A 47 3.69 -15.00 2.51
CA LYS A 47 4.11 -16.10 3.38
C LYS A 47 3.32 -16.12 4.68
N ASP A 48 3.22 -14.98 5.36
CA ASP A 48 2.41 -14.82 6.57
C ASP A 48 2.12 -13.34 6.83
N PHE A 49 0.95 -12.88 6.41
CA PHE A 49 0.50 -11.49 6.60
C PHE A 49 0.18 -11.14 8.06
N HIS A 50 0.05 -12.13 8.96
CA HIS A 50 -0.13 -11.89 10.38
C HIS A 50 1.20 -11.63 11.10
N ASN A 51 2.32 -12.05 10.51
CA ASN A 51 3.66 -11.86 11.09
C ASN A 51 4.21 -10.45 10.78
N VAL A 52 3.63 -9.46 11.46
CA VAL A 52 4.00 -8.05 11.30
C VAL A 52 5.47 -7.80 11.62
N GLU A 53 6.03 -8.52 12.59
CA GLU A 53 7.46 -8.40 12.94
C GLU A 53 8.34 -8.81 11.77
N ALA A 54 8.08 -9.96 11.14
CA ALA A 54 8.83 -10.40 9.97
C ALA A 54 8.64 -9.45 8.77
N ILE A 55 7.42 -8.96 8.56
CA ILE A 55 7.11 -8.03 7.45
C ILE A 55 7.87 -6.71 7.57
N LEU A 56 8.00 -6.17 8.79
CA LEU A 56 8.61 -4.86 9.02
C LEU A 56 10.12 -4.91 9.23
N THR A 57 10.69 -6.09 9.48
CA THR A 57 12.13 -6.26 9.69
C THR A 57 12.88 -6.19 8.36
N GLU A 58 13.79 -5.21 8.24
CA GLU A 58 14.61 -5.06 7.05
C GLU A 58 15.69 -6.14 6.92
N PRO A 59 16.06 -6.54 5.69
CA PRO A 59 17.26 -7.35 5.46
C PRO A 59 18.53 -6.64 5.96
N GLN A 60 19.54 -7.42 6.35
CA GLN A 60 20.79 -6.88 6.88
C GLN A 60 21.47 -5.94 5.86
N GLY A 61 21.80 -4.73 6.30
CA GLY A 61 22.49 -3.74 5.46
C GLY A 61 21.58 -2.98 4.49
N GLN A 62 20.27 -3.25 4.48
CA GLN A 62 19.32 -2.53 3.64
C GLN A 62 19.14 -1.08 4.09
N ASP A 63 19.10 -0.15 3.13
CA ASP A 63 18.80 1.26 3.42
C ASP A 63 17.38 1.43 3.95
N LEU A 64 17.27 2.01 5.16
CA LEU A 64 15.98 2.25 5.83
C LEU A 64 15.08 3.24 5.07
N GLY A 65 15.66 4.17 4.31
CA GLY A 65 14.90 5.10 3.49
C GLY A 65 14.16 4.40 2.37
N VAL A 66 14.87 3.51 1.64
CA VAL A 66 14.32 2.63 0.61
C VAL A 66 13.28 1.68 1.21
N TRP A 67 13.58 1.06 2.36
CA TRP A 67 12.67 0.14 3.04
C TRP A 67 11.32 0.79 3.35
N LYS A 68 11.34 1.95 4.02
CA LYS A 68 10.14 2.74 4.33
C LYS A 68 9.38 3.18 3.08
N TYR A 69 10.11 3.57 2.04
CA TYR A 69 9.52 4.02 0.79
C TYR A 69 8.76 2.89 0.07
N GLU A 70 9.37 1.71 -0.10
CA GLU A 70 8.70 0.60 -0.77
C GLU A 70 7.57 0.00 0.08
N HIS A 71 7.71 -0.05 1.41
CA HIS A 71 6.59 -0.40 2.29
C HIS A 71 5.39 0.53 2.10
N LEU A 72 5.63 1.85 2.02
CA LEU A 72 4.55 2.79 1.85
C LEU A 72 3.88 2.68 0.47
N ARG A 73 4.66 2.33 -0.57
CA ARG A 73 4.11 2.01 -1.90
C ARG A 73 3.26 0.76 -1.86
N GLN A 74 3.74 -0.30 -1.21
CA GLN A 74 3.02 -1.55 -1.03
C GLN A 74 1.70 -1.32 -0.29
N PHE A 75 1.75 -0.58 0.81
CA PHE A 75 0.57 -0.23 1.60
C PHE A 75 -0.47 0.57 0.81
N CYS A 76 -0.03 1.57 0.02
CA CYS A 76 -0.94 2.33 -0.84
C CYS A 76 -1.56 1.45 -1.94
N MET A 77 -0.83 0.44 -2.43
CA MET A 77 -1.33 -0.49 -3.43
C MET A 77 -2.45 -1.35 -2.87
N GLU A 78 -2.25 -1.95 -1.69
CA GLU A 78 -3.24 -2.77 -0.98
C GLU A 78 -4.48 -1.96 -0.58
N LEU A 79 -4.28 -0.72 -0.14
CA LEU A 79 -5.36 0.16 0.29
C LEU A 79 -6.36 0.50 -0.84
N ASN A 80 -5.96 0.35 -2.11
CA ASN A 80 -6.92 0.46 -3.22
C ASN A 80 -8.02 -0.61 -3.14
N GLY A 81 -7.72 -1.80 -2.63
CA GLY A 81 -8.73 -2.84 -2.42
C GLY A 81 -9.81 -2.40 -1.44
N LEU A 82 -9.44 -1.75 -0.34
CA LEU A 82 -10.40 -1.19 0.60
C LEU A 82 -11.23 -0.07 -0.05
N ALA A 83 -10.60 0.79 -0.87
CA ALA A 83 -11.33 1.84 -1.59
C ALA A 83 -12.37 1.26 -2.56
N VAL A 84 -12.07 0.13 -3.20
CA VAL A 84 -13.04 -0.60 -4.04
C VAL A 84 -14.19 -1.16 -3.20
N LEU A 85 -13.92 -1.81 -2.06
CA LEU A 85 -14.98 -2.30 -1.17
C LEU A 85 -15.88 -1.18 -0.63
N LEU A 86 -15.27 -0.04 -0.29
CA LEU A 86 -15.99 1.14 0.20
C LEU A 86 -16.85 1.79 -0.88
N GLN A 87 -16.47 1.72 -2.16
CA GLN A 87 -17.16 2.44 -3.24
C GLN A 87 -18.65 2.12 -3.34
N ASP A 88 -19.06 0.90 -2.99
CA ASP A 88 -20.46 0.47 -3.09
C ASP A 88 -21.32 0.89 -1.88
N HIS A 89 -20.69 1.32 -0.77
CA HIS A 89 -21.37 1.56 0.52
C HIS A 89 -21.11 2.97 1.10
N CYS A 90 -19.94 3.54 0.83
CA CYS A 90 -19.52 4.87 1.23
C CYS A 90 -19.90 5.84 0.11
N THR A 91 -21.02 6.53 0.27
CA THR A 91 -21.56 7.47 -0.72
C THR A 91 -21.56 8.90 -0.14
N PRO A 92 -21.71 9.93 -0.98
CA PRO A 92 -21.88 11.31 -0.48
C PRO A 92 -23.07 11.49 0.46
N GLU A 93 -24.08 10.62 0.39
CA GLU A 93 -25.25 10.65 1.26
C GLU A 93 -24.96 9.98 2.61
N THR A 94 -24.26 8.83 2.62
CA THR A 94 -23.92 8.13 3.87
C THR A 94 -22.76 8.77 4.60
N CYS A 95 -21.78 9.30 3.87
CA CYS A 95 -20.54 9.89 4.39
C CYS A 95 -20.21 11.20 3.65
N ALA A 96 -21.01 12.24 3.91
CA ALA A 96 -20.87 13.56 3.31
C ALA A 96 -19.52 14.25 3.61
N GLN A 97 -18.87 13.86 4.71
CA GLN A 97 -17.60 14.41 5.17
C GLN A 97 -16.64 13.28 5.56
N MET A 98 -15.34 13.53 5.40
CA MET A 98 -14.30 12.61 5.86
C MET A 98 -14.05 12.75 7.36
N THR A 99 -14.66 11.88 8.15
CA THR A 99 -14.50 11.81 9.61
C THR A 99 -14.04 10.44 10.06
N ALA A 100 -13.46 10.34 11.25
CA ALA A 100 -13.27 9.06 11.94
C ALA A 100 -14.10 8.97 13.22
N THR A 101 -14.36 10.12 13.87
CA THR A 101 -15.28 10.27 15.00
C THR A 101 -16.04 11.58 14.81
N GLU A 102 -17.05 11.83 15.62
CA GLU A 102 -17.86 13.07 15.54
C GLU A 102 -17.08 14.35 15.92
N GLN A 103 -15.87 14.22 16.46
CA GLN A 103 -15.12 15.36 17.00
C GLN A 103 -14.34 16.15 15.95
N TRP A 104 -13.88 15.51 14.87
CA TRP A 104 -12.94 16.13 13.93
C TRP A 104 -13.22 15.74 12.48
N ILE A 105 -13.18 16.74 11.60
CA ILE A 105 -13.31 16.59 10.15
C ILE A 105 -11.93 16.68 9.51
N PHE A 106 -11.62 15.75 8.61
CA PHE A 106 -10.40 15.77 7.82
C PHE A 106 -10.59 16.55 6.52
N LEU A 107 -9.91 17.69 6.40
CA LEU A 107 -9.91 18.48 5.17
C LEU A 107 -9.02 17.84 4.08
N CYS A 108 -9.50 17.87 2.84
CA CYS A 108 -8.85 17.28 1.69
C CYS A 108 -7.78 18.22 1.11
N ALA A 109 -6.54 17.76 1.07
CA ALA A 109 -5.38 18.52 0.59
C ALA A 109 -5.17 18.47 -0.94
N ALA A 110 -6.04 17.76 -1.68
CA ALA A 110 -5.98 17.73 -3.15
C ALA A 110 -6.43 19.05 -3.81
N HIS A 111 -6.99 19.96 -3.02
CA HIS A 111 -7.47 21.25 -3.47
C HIS A 111 -6.50 22.36 -3.08
N LYS A 112 -6.47 23.46 -3.87
CA LYS A 112 -5.61 24.63 -3.62
C LYS A 112 -5.75 25.15 -2.19
N THR A 113 -6.99 25.24 -1.72
CA THR A 113 -7.33 25.49 -0.32
C THR A 113 -7.97 24.22 0.23
N PRO A 114 -7.45 23.64 1.32
CA PRO A 114 -8.04 22.45 1.92
C PRO A 114 -9.53 22.65 2.19
N LYS A 115 -10.34 21.70 1.75
CA LYS A 115 -11.80 21.76 1.89
C LYS A 115 -12.38 20.40 2.23
N GLU A 116 -13.62 20.41 2.68
CA GLU A 116 -14.38 19.20 2.94
C GLU A 116 -14.66 18.44 1.65
N CYS A 117 -14.67 17.12 1.76
CA CYS A 117 -15.03 16.19 0.70
C CYS A 117 -15.82 15.05 1.31
N PRO A 118 -16.79 14.46 0.56
CA PRO A 118 -17.32 13.15 0.87
C PRO A 118 -16.18 12.14 1.11
N ALA A 119 -16.37 11.24 2.06
CA ALA A 119 -15.29 10.35 2.50
C ALA A 119 -14.74 9.47 1.37
N ILE A 120 -15.61 9.00 0.45
CA ILE A 120 -15.18 8.25 -0.73
C ILE A 120 -14.32 9.09 -1.69
N ASN A 121 -14.69 10.36 -1.90
CA ASN A 121 -13.91 11.29 -2.73
C ASN A 121 -12.58 11.63 -2.06
N TYR A 122 -12.57 11.85 -0.74
CA TYR A 122 -11.35 12.05 0.03
C TYR A 122 -10.39 10.86 -0.11
N THR A 123 -10.93 9.64 0.00
CA THR A 123 -10.18 8.39 -0.12
C THR A 123 -9.50 8.29 -1.48
N ARG A 124 -10.26 8.49 -2.56
CA ARG A 124 -9.73 8.51 -3.95
C ARG A 124 -8.65 9.58 -4.12
N HIS A 125 -8.95 10.83 -3.79
CA HIS A 125 -7.99 11.94 -3.88
C HIS A 125 -6.68 11.67 -3.10
N THR A 126 -6.79 11.02 -1.94
CA THR A 126 -5.63 10.70 -1.10
C THR A 126 -4.78 9.60 -1.71
N LEU A 127 -5.40 8.52 -2.21
CA LEU A 127 -4.72 7.41 -2.87
C LEU A 127 -4.06 7.85 -4.19
N ASP A 128 -4.80 8.61 -5.01
CA ASP A 128 -4.26 9.19 -6.25
C ASP A 128 -3.09 10.13 -5.95
N GLY A 129 -3.24 11.00 -4.95
CA GLY A 129 -2.18 11.90 -4.52
C GLY A 129 -0.95 11.18 -3.98
N ALA A 130 -1.14 10.06 -3.25
CA ALA A 130 -0.05 9.21 -2.78
C ALA A 130 0.66 8.53 -3.96
N ALA A 131 -0.09 7.95 -4.89
CA ALA A 131 0.45 7.32 -6.09
C ALA A 131 1.23 8.31 -6.95
N CYS A 132 0.69 9.50 -7.22
CA CYS A 132 1.38 10.55 -7.96
C CYS A 132 2.67 10.99 -7.26
N LEU A 133 2.65 11.15 -5.94
CA LEU A 133 3.82 11.59 -5.18
C LEU A 133 4.91 10.52 -5.14
N LEU A 134 4.56 9.28 -4.80
CA LEU A 134 5.51 8.18 -4.64
C LEU A 134 6.11 7.75 -5.98
N ASN A 135 5.41 7.92 -7.11
CA ASN A 135 5.96 7.62 -8.44
C ASN A 135 6.56 8.87 -9.14
N SER A 136 6.67 10.00 -8.44
CA SER A 136 7.21 11.24 -9.04
C SER A 136 8.74 11.22 -9.06
N SER A 137 9.34 11.25 -10.26
CA SER A 137 10.79 11.38 -10.44
C SER A 137 11.37 12.69 -9.86
N LYS A 138 10.54 13.72 -9.65
CA LYS A 138 10.94 14.96 -8.99
C LYS A 138 11.29 14.74 -7.52
N TYR A 139 10.55 13.89 -6.84
CA TYR A 139 10.68 13.66 -5.39
C TYR A 139 11.40 12.35 -5.08
N PHE A 140 11.17 11.32 -5.89
CA PHE A 140 11.77 9.99 -5.81
C PHE A 140 12.38 9.62 -7.17
N PRO A 141 13.56 10.19 -7.51
CA PRO A 141 14.21 9.94 -8.80
C PRO A 141 14.78 8.53 -8.94
N SER A 142 14.96 7.81 -7.83
CA SER A 142 15.44 6.44 -7.77
C SER A 142 14.59 5.64 -6.79
N ARG A 143 14.41 4.35 -7.06
CA ARG A 143 13.78 3.41 -6.12
C ARG A 143 14.78 2.78 -5.15
N VAL A 144 16.06 2.75 -5.52
CA VAL A 144 17.14 2.15 -4.72
C VAL A 144 17.95 3.19 -3.94
N THR A 145 17.62 4.47 -4.08
CA THR A 145 18.30 5.56 -3.35
C THR A 145 17.30 6.65 -3.00
N ILE A 146 16.99 6.78 -1.71
CA ILE A 146 16.03 7.76 -1.21
C ILE A 146 16.77 8.94 -0.57
N ARG A 147 16.45 10.15 -1.01
CA ARG A 147 17.02 11.38 -0.42
C ARG A 147 16.36 11.64 0.94
N GLU A 148 17.15 12.09 1.91
CA GLU A 148 16.67 12.48 3.24
C GLU A 148 15.52 13.51 3.17
N SER A 149 15.64 14.49 2.25
CA SER A 149 14.61 15.52 2.01
C SER A 149 13.28 14.97 1.46
N SER A 150 13.24 13.70 1.05
CA SER A 150 12.02 13.00 0.63
C SER A 150 11.41 12.14 1.72
N LEU A 151 12.16 11.78 2.78
CA LEU A 151 11.61 11.01 3.90
C LEU A 151 10.49 11.76 4.63
N ALA A 152 10.60 13.09 4.78
CA ALA A 152 9.54 13.92 5.35
C ALA A 152 8.20 13.81 4.59
N LYS A 153 8.25 13.48 3.29
CA LYS A 153 7.05 13.30 2.46
C LYS A 153 6.34 11.99 2.75
N LEU A 154 7.09 10.94 3.11
CA LEU A 154 6.54 9.64 3.50
C LEU A 154 5.64 9.80 4.71
N SER A 155 6.12 10.46 5.77
CA SER A 155 5.32 10.71 6.98
C SER A 155 4.02 11.47 6.71
N SER A 156 4.02 12.38 5.72
CA SER A 156 2.82 13.10 5.30
C SER A 156 1.81 12.18 4.60
N VAL A 157 2.27 11.22 3.80
CA VAL A 157 1.40 10.22 3.18
C VAL A 157 0.85 9.27 4.25
N CYS A 158 1.69 8.73 5.15
CA CYS A 158 1.27 7.84 6.25
C CYS A 158 0.11 8.43 7.07
N ARG A 159 0.23 9.70 7.48
CA ARG A 159 -0.84 10.39 8.24
C ARG A 159 -2.15 10.53 7.47
N ARG A 160 -2.08 10.63 6.15
CA ARG A 160 -3.28 10.78 5.30
C ARG A 160 -3.95 9.44 5.05
N VAL A 161 -3.17 8.38 4.77
CA VAL A 161 -3.73 7.03 4.60
C VAL A 161 -4.33 6.48 5.89
N TYR A 162 -3.76 6.82 7.06
CA TYR A 162 -4.35 6.49 8.36
C TYR A 162 -5.79 7.01 8.53
N ARG A 163 -6.13 8.15 7.91
CA ARG A 163 -7.49 8.70 7.96
C ARG A 163 -8.48 7.81 7.23
N ILE A 164 -8.05 7.17 6.14
CA ILE A 164 -8.87 6.20 5.39
C ILE A 164 -9.16 4.98 6.26
N PHE A 165 -8.12 4.41 6.89
CA PHE A 165 -8.28 3.27 7.80
C PHE A 165 -9.20 3.59 8.97
N SER A 166 -8.98 4.71 9.64
CA SER A 166 -9.83 5.11 10.77
C SER A 166 -11.27 5.38 10.35
N HIS A 167 -11.50 6.02 9.21
CA HIS A 167 -12.86 6.17 8.66
C HIS A 167 -13.53 4.81 8.42
N ALA A 168 -12.85 3.90 7.73
CA ALA A 168 -13.37 2.56 7.47
C ALA A 168 -13.67 1.79 8.77
N TYR A 169 -12.77 1.86 9.76
CA TYR A 169 -12.93 1.19 11.05
C TYR A 169 -14.17 1.67 11.83
N TYR A 170 -14.36 3.00 11.92
CA TYR A 170 -15.43 3.58 12.75
C TYR A 170 -16.79 3.66 12.04
N HIS A 171 -16.82 3.86 10.72
CA HIS A 171 -18.06 4.05 9.97
C HIS A 171 -18.47 2.86 9.09
N HIS A 172 -17.53 1.99 8.71
CA HIS A 172 -17.75 0.85 7.82
C HIS A 172 -17.13 -0.44 8.37
N ARG A 173 -17.39 -0.72 9.65
CA ARG A 173 -16.69 -1.77 10.42
C ARG A 173 -16.74 -3.17 9.76
N SER A 174 -17.88 -3.56 9.19
CA SER A 174 -18.02 -4.85 8.51
C SER A 174 -17.11 -4.95 7.27
N LEU A 175 -16.98 -3.88 6.49
CA LEU A 175 -16.10 -3.83 5.33
C LEU A 175 -14.63 -3.80 5.74
N PHE A 176 -14.31 -3.12 6.84
CA PHE A 176 -12.97 -3.13 7.43
C PHE A 176 -12.59 -4.55 7.84
N ASP A 177 -13.42 -5.24 8.62
CA ASP A 177 -13.14 -6.60 9.07
C ASP A 177 -13.04 -7.57 7.88
N GLN A 178 -13.89 -7.40 6.86
CA GLN A 178 -13.80 -8.17 5.61
C GLN A 178 -12.47 -7.92 4.88
N PHE A 179 -12.02 -6.66 4.80
CA PHE A 179 -10.77 -6.30 4.16
C PHE A 179 -9.56 -6.92 4.88
N GLU A 180 -9.53 -6.89 6.22
CA GLU A 180 -8.44 -7.46 7.02
C GLU A 180 -8.29 -8.98 6.80
N VAL A 181 -9.40 -9.70 6.64
CA VAL A 181 -9.38 -11.15 6.35
C VAL A 181 -9.02 -11.44 4.88
N CYS A 182 -9.32 -10.51 3.98
CA CYS A 182 -9.13 -10.64 2.54
C CYS A 182 -7.80 -10.02 2.05
N LEU A 183 -7.03 -9.36 2.91
CA LEU A 183 -5.70 -8.82 2.62
C LEU A 183 -4.77 -9.83 1.88
N PRO A 184 -4.73 -11.14 2.23
CA PRO A 184 -3.94 -12.13 1.48
C PRO A 184 -4.35 -12.31 0.01
N LEU A 185 -5.53 -11.82 -0.40
CA LEU A 185 -6.10 -12.05 -1.73
C LEU A 185 -5.87 -10.91 -2.74
N LEU A 186 -5.14 -9.85 -2.35
CA LEU A 186 -4.81 -8.70 -3.20
C LEU A 186 -3.34 -8.68 -3.69
N LEU A 187 -2.55 -9.69 -3.31
CA LEU A 187 -1.15 -9.91 -3.71
C LEU A 187 -0.96 -11.28 -4.34
#